data_AF-A0A1X7LXK7-F1
#
_entry.id   AF-A0A1X7LXK7-F1
#
_cell.length_a   1.000
_cell.length_b   1.000
_cell.length_c   1.000
_cell.angle_alpha   90.00
_cell.angle_beta   90.00
_cell.angle_gamma   90.00
#
_symmetry.space_group_name_H-M   'P 1'
#
loop_
_entity.id
_entity.type
_entity.pdbx_description
1 polymer ?
#
loop_
_entity_poly.entity_id
_entity_poly.type
_entity_poly.pdbx_seq_one_letter_code
_entity_poly.pdbx_strand_id
1 'polypeptide(L)'
;MGMPFTRPYKDILQDLVAGLIQIPDCYSFFEMEASDWEAMSTEEKHEVLEALADDCFYGLGQEKILFVGSGSLQHDPKFHHIEIMKENTVIATVQLLDSEA
;
A
#
# COMPACT_ATOMS: atom_id res chain seq x y z
N MET A 1 -7.00 15.78 5.54
CA MET A 1 -7.86 15.77 4.33
C MET A 1 -7.26 14.72 3.40
N GLY A 2 -8.04 13.76 2.91
CA GLY A 2 -7.52 12.62 2.15
C GLY A 2 -7.04 12.98 0.73
N MET A 3 -6.38 12.04 0.06
CA MET A 3 -5.95 12.21 -1.33
C MET A 3 -7.17 12.33 -2.27
N PRO A 4 -7.13 13.19 -3.29
CA PRO A 4 -8.18 13.24 -4.31
C PRO A 4 -8.07 12.03 -5.24
N PHE A 5 -9.14 11.25 -5.38
CA PHE A 5 -9.24 10.09 -6.26
C PHE A 5 -10.60 10.06 -6.98
N THR A 6 -10.64 9.50 -8.19
CA THR A 6 -11.88 9.33 -8.98
C THR A 6 -12.21 7.87 -9.25
N ARG A 7 -11.22 6.98 -9.13
CA ARG A 7 -11.37 5.53 -9.26
C ARG A 7 -12.07 4.92 -8.04
N PRO A 8 -12.78 3.78 -8.15
CA PRO A 8 -13.38 3.16 -6.98
C PRO A 8 -12.33 2.83 -5.91
N TYR A 9 -12.59 3.25 -4.68
CA TYR A 9 -11.66 3.08 -3.57
C TYR A 9 -11.21 1.63 -3.37
N LYS A 10 -12.16 0.69 -3.54
CA LYS A 10 -11.89 -0.74 -3.43
C LYS A 10 -10.86 -1.23 -4.46
N ASP A 11 -10.89 -0.71 -5.68
CA ASP A 11 -9.91 -1.08 -6.70
C ASP A 11 -8.51 -0.53 -6.37
N ILE A 12 -8.45 0.71 -5.84
CA ILE A 12 -7.19 1.30 -5.36
C ILE A 12 -6.60 0.46 -4.23
N LEU A 13 -7.43 0.05 -3.26
CA LEU A 13 -6.99 -0.82 -2.17
C LEU A 13 -6.48 -2.17 -2.68
N GLN A 14 -7.16 -2.80 -3.63
CA GLN A 14 -6.71 -4.07 -4.21
C GLN A 14 -5.35 -3.97 -4.89
N ASP A 15 -5.10 -2.88 -5.63
CA ASP A 15 -3.79 -2.64 -6.24
C ASP A 15 -2.70 -2.35 -5.19
N LEU A 16 -3.05 -1.61 -4.13
CA LEU A 16 -2.14 -1.40 -2.99
C LEU A 16 -1.78 -2.73 -2.33
N VAL A 17 -2.77 -3.58 -2.04
CA VAL A 17 -2.56 -4.93 -1.49
C VAL A 17 -1.65 -5.76 -2.39
N ALA A 18 -1.88 -5.72 -3.71
CA ALA A 18 -1.07 -6.44 -4.69
C ALA A 18 0.38 -5.94 -4.79
N GLY A 19 0.64 -4.67 -4.46
CA GLY A 19 2.00 -4.15 -4.34
C GLY A 19 2.63 -4.43 -2.98
N LEU A 20 1.87 -4.29 -1.89
CA LEU A 20 2.32 -4.51 -0.52
C LEU A 20 2.72 -5.97 -0.27
N ILE A 21 2.00 -6.94 -0.84
CA ILE A 21 2.31 -8.37 -0.72
C ILE A 21 3.69 -8.75 -1.31
N GLN A 22 4.26 -7.91 -2.17
CA GLN A 22 5.61 -8.11 -2.72
C GLN A 22 6.73 -7.65 -1.77
N ILE A 23 6.36 -6.90 -0.72
CA ILE A 23 7.24 -6.51 0.37
C ILE A 23 7.18 -7.63 1.41
N PRO A 24 8.25 -8.42 1.58
CA PRO A 24 8.20 -9.62 2.42
C PRO A 24 7.97 -9.30 3.90
N ASP A 25 8.34 -8.10 4.33
CA ASP A 25 8.29 -7.61 5.72
C ASP A 25 7.21 -6.52 5.90
N CYS A 26 6.17 -6.50 5.05
CA CYS A 26 5.09 -5.53 5.13
C CYS A 26 4.34 -5.55 6.48
N TYR A 27 4.29 -6.72 7.13
CA TYR A 27 3.69 -6.92 8.45
C TYR A 27 4.40 -6.12 9.55
N SER A 28 5.66 -5.69 9.34
CA SER A 28 6.39 -4.92 10.34
C SER A 28 5.79 -3.54 10.58
N PHE A 29 4.95 -3.05 9.66
CA PHE A 29 4.22 -1.78 9.83
C PHE A 29 3.30 -1.80 11.05
N PHE A 30 2.74 -2.97 11.38
CA PHE A 30 1.91 -3.17 12.57
C PHE A 30 2.72 -3.62 13.80
N GLU A 31 4.05 -3.48 13.76
CA GLU A 31 4.96 -3.99 14.80
C GLU A 31 4.78 -5.49 15.06
N MET A 32 4.28 -6.25 14.07
CA MET A 32 4.13 -7.70 14.16
C MET A 32 5.47 -8.42 13.95
N GLU A 33 5.67 -9.52 14.66
CA GLU A 33 6.82 -10.39 14.41
C GLU A 33 6.59 -11.28 13.19
N ALA A 34 7.69 -11.69 12.56
CA ALA A 34 7.67 -12.62 11.43
C ALA A 34 6.98 -13.94 11.80
N SER A 35 7.18 -14.42 13.03
CA SER A 35 6.58 -15.66 13.53
C SER A 35 5.05 -15.61 13.55
N ASP A 36 4.46 -14.48 13.96
CA ASP A 36 3.01 -14.27 13.96
C ASP A 36 2.49 -14.23 12.52
N TRP A 37 3.17 -13.50 11.64
CA TRP A 37 2.82 -13.47 10.22
C TRP A 37 2.90 -14.86 9.59
N GLU A 38 3.98 -15.62 9.81
CA GLU A 38 4.13 -16.96 9.25
C GLU A 38 3.07 -17.94 9.77
N ALA A 39 2.63 -17.78 11.02
CA ALA A 39 1.56 -18.58 11.61
C ALA A 39 0.16 -18.31 11.03
N MET A 40 -0.04 -17.16 10.37
CA MET A 40 -1.32 -16.78 9.77
C MET A 40 -1.59 -17.51 8.46
N SER A 41 -2.86 -17.85 8.25
CA SER A 41 -3.40 -18.38 7.00
C SER A 41 -3.35 -17.32 5.90
N THR A 42 -3.46 -17.75 4.64
CA THR A 42 -3.50 -16.81 3.50
C THR A 42 -4.68 -15.84 3.59
N GLU A 43 -5.83 -16.29 4.10
CA GLU A 43 -7.01 -15.43 4.32
C GLU A 43 -6.73 -14.36 5.37
N GLU A 44 -6.17 -14.74 6.53
CA GLU A 44 -5.83 -13.80 7.61
C GLU A 44 -4.78 -12.78 7.15
N LYS A 45 -3.77 -13.23 6.38
CA LYS A 45 -2.78 -12.34 5.76
C LYS A 45 -3.42 -11.32 4.81
N HIS A 46 -4.43 -11.76 4.04
CA HIS A 46 -5.14 -10.88 3.14
C HIS A 46 -5.91 -9.79 3.90
N GLU A 47 -6.60 -10.15 4.99
CA GLU A 47 -7.30 -9.18 5.84
C GLU A 47 -6.34 -8.14 6.44
N VAL A 48 -5.16 -8.57 6.91
CA VAL A 48 -4.12 -7.66 7.40
C VAL A 48 -3.60 -6.75 6.28
N LEU A 49 -3.40 -7.28 5.07
CA LEU A 49 -2.97 -6.46 3.93
C LEU A 49 -4.03 -5.44 3.53
N GLU A 50 -5.32 -5.80 3.57
CA GLU A 50 -6.41 -4.86 3.29
C GLU A 50 -6.44 -3.72 4.32
N ALA A 51 -6.27 -4.05 5.61
CA ALA A 51 -6.12 -3.04 6.65
C ALA A 51 -4.87 -2.17 6.44
N LEU A 52 -3.73 -2.78 6.10
CA LEU A 52 -2.48 -2.08 5.82
C LEU A 52 -2.62 -1.11 4.64
N ALA A 53 -3.29 -1.54 3.57
CA ALA A 53 -3.54 -0.71 2.40
C ALA A 53 -4.41 0.50 2.75
N ASP A 54 -5.43 0.31 3.59
CA ASP A 54 -6.29 1.38 4.09
C ASP A 54 -5.48 2.39 4.92
N ASP A 55 -4.73 1.92 5.91
CA ASP A 55 -3.86 2.75 6.75
C ASP A 55 -2.80 3.50 5.92
N CYS A 56 -2.16 2.82 4.96
CA CYS A 56 -1.19 3.43 4.06
C CYS A 56 -1.84 4.52 3.19
N PHE A 57 -3.03 4.26 2.65
CA PHE A 57 -3.75 5.24 1.85
C PHE A 57 -4.10 6.49 2.67
N TYR A 58 -4.66 6.31 3.87
CA TYR A 58 -4.98 7.42 4.76
C TYR A 58 -3.74 8.18 5.22
N GLY A 59 -2.66 7.47 5.55
CA GLY A 59 -1.37 8.05 5.91
C GLY A 59 -0.75 8.85 4.76
N LEU A 60 -0.83 8.35 3.51
CA LEU A 60 -0.36 9.05 2.32
C LEU A 60 -1.14 10.33 1.99
N GLY A 61 -2.37 10.44 2.51
CA GLY A 61 -3.14 11.68 2.47
C GLY A 61 -2.56 12.79 3.37
N GLN A 62 -1.71 12.44 4.34
CA GLN A 62 -1.07 13.38 5.26
C GLN A 62 0.43 13.53 4.99
N GLU A 63 1.11 12.41 4.75
CA GLU A 63 2.54 12.35 4.44
C GLU A 63 2.75 11.92 2.98
N LYS A 64 3.73 12.50 2.29
CA LYS A 64 3.98 12.13 0.89
C LYS A 64 4.65 10.77 0.74
N ILE A 65 5.30 10.29 1.79
CA ILE A 65 6.09 9.06 1.80
C ILE A 65 5.79 8.33 3.10
N LEU A 66 5.50 7.03 3.01
CA LEU A 66 5.41 6.10 4.13
C LEU A 66 6.44 4.98 3.96
N PHE A 67 6.95 4.46 5.07
CA PHE A 67 7.87 3.33 5.08
C PHE A 67 7.14 2.10 5.60
N VAL A 68 7.26 0.99 4.88
CA VAL A 68 6.60 -0.28 5.19
C VAL A 68 7.65 -1.38 5.06
N GLY A 69 8.15 -1.85 6.20
CA GLY A 69 9.27 -2.80 6.25
C GLY A 69 10.50 -2.30 5.50
N SER A 70 10.93 -3.06 4.50
CA SER A 70 12.04 -2.80 3.58
C SER A 70 11.63 -1.97 2.35
N GLY A 71 10.33 -1.68 2.20
CA GLY A 71 9.79 -0.87 1.12
C GLY A 71 9.32 0.51 1.59
N SER A 72 8.91 1.32 0.62
CA SER A 72 8.27 2.60 0.87
C SER A 72 7.17 2.87 -0.15
N LEU A 73 6.16 3.61 0.29
CA LEU A 73 5.09 4.09 -0.56
C LEU A 73 5.25 5.58 -0.70
N GLN A 74 5.18 6.07 -1.94
CA GLN A 74 5.30 7.48 -2.25
C GLN A 74 4.09 7.92 -3.05
N HIS A 75 3.35 8.89 -2.53
CA HIS A 75 2.27 9.53 -3.26
C HIS A 75 2.81 10.70 -4.08
N ASP A 76 2.60 10.64 -5.39
CA ASP A 76 2.88 11.75 -6.29
C ASP A 76 1.59 12.55 -6.59
N PRO A 77 1.41 13.74 -5.97
CA PRO A 77 0.23 14.54 -6.18
C PRO A 77 0.16 15.23 -7.55
N LYS A 78 1.24 15.22 -8.36
CA LYS A 78 1.22 15.74 -9.73
C LYS A 78 0.66 14.71 -10.72
N PHE A 79 1.03 13.45 -10.53
CA PHE A 79 0.60 12.36 -11.40
C PHE A 79 -0.61 11.58 -10.85
N HIS A 80 -1.04 11.88 -9.62
CA HIS A 80 -2.17 11.22 -8.96
C HIS A 80 -2.00 9.70 -8.89
N HIS A 81 -0.79 9.26 -8.56
CA HIS A 81 -0.48 7.85 -8.35
C HIS A 81 0.25 7.62 -7.04
N ILE A 82 0.28 6.37 -6.60
CA ILE A 82 1.10 5.90 -5.49
C ILE A 82 2.13 4.94 -6.06
N GLU A 83 3.41 5.22 -5.82
CA GLU A 83 4.52 4.36 -6.19
C GLU A 83 4.94 3.53 -4.98
N ILE A 84 5.04 2.22 -5.17
CA ILE A 84 5.54 1.29 -4.17
C ILE A 84 6.96 0.94 -4.59
N MET A 85 7.91 1.30 -3.74
CA MET A 85 9.34 1.11 -3.93
C MET A 85 9.86 0.03 -2.99
N LYS A 86 10.80 -0.76 -3.51
CA LYS A 86 11.58 -1.74 -2.75
C LYS A 86 13.02 -1.68 -3.23
N GLU A 87 13.98 -1.55 -2.31
CA GLU A 87 15.42 -1.50 -2.64
C GLU A 87 15.73 -0.53 -3.79
N ASN A 88 15.13 0.66 -3.76
CA ASN A 88 15.32 1.72 -4.74
C ASN A 88 14.76 1.44 -6.16
N THR A 89 13.88 0.45 -6.29
CA THR A 89 13.18 0.10 -7.53
C THR A 89 11.66 0.20 -7.33
N VAL A 90 10.94 0.75 -8.30
CA VAL A 90 9.47 0.76 -8.29
C VAL A 90 8.97 -0.65 -8.66
N ILE A 91 8.29 -1.30 -7.74
CA ILE A 91 7.74 -2.66 -7.93
C ILE A 91 6.26 -2.64 -8.30
N ALA A 92 5.54 -1.58 -7.94
CA ALA A 92 4.13 -1.39 -8.29
C ALA A 92 3.79 0.10 -8.32
N THR A 93 2.81 0.46 -9.14
CA THR A 93 2.26 1.82 -9.23
C THR A 93 0.75 1.74 -9.24
N VAL A 94 0.10 2.45 -8.32
CA VAL A 94 -1.35 2.46 -8.14
C VAL A 94 -1.90 3.79 -8.65
N GLN A 95 -2.77 3.73 -9.66
CA GLN A 95 -3.44 4.90 -10.21
C GLN A 95 -4.66 5.28 -9.36
N LEU A 96 -4.76 6.56 -8.99
CA LEU A 96 -5.88 7.11 -8.23
C LEU A 96 -6.98 7.69 -9.13
N LEU A 97 -6.62 7.99 -10.37
CA LEU A 97 -7.56 8.46 -11.39
C LEU A 97 -7.94 7.31 -12.31
N ASP A 98 -9.23 7.25 -12.61
CA ASP A 98 -9.69 6.41 -13.71
C ASP A 98 -9.15 6.96 -15.03
N SER A 99 -8.52 6.11 -15.84
CA SER A 99 -7.87 6.52 -17.09
C SER A 99 -8.87 6.74 -18.24
N GLU A 100 -10.18 6.59 -18.01
CA GLU A 100 -11.21 6.97 -18.96
C GLU A 100 -11.58 8.47 -18.78
N ALA A 101 -10.79 9.32 -19.44
CA ALA A 101 -11.14 10.71 -19.76
C ALA A 101 -11.72 10.82 -21.17
#